data_AF-M1A2B5-F1
#
_entry.id   AF-M1A2B5-F1
#
_cell.length_a   1.000
_cell.length_b   1.000
_cell.length_c   1.000
_cell.angle_alpha   90.00
_cell.angle_beta   90.00
_cell.angle_gamma   90.00
#
_symmetry.space_group_name_H-M   'P 1'
#
loop_
_entity.id
_entity.type
_entity.pdbx_description
1 polymer ?
#
loop_
_entity_poly.entity_id
_entity_poly.type
_entity_poly.pdbx_seq_one_letter_code
_entity_poly.pdbx_strand_id
1 'polypeptide(L)'
;MDDLSWLKLDKFGNRTLFAGTNYCMFVNASQLGCRSNCVYFIERATNTWRFYEMGSDTISPCFDDYGSQTISPVWEEPIVENKFLVR
;
A
#
# COMPACT_ATOMS: atom_id res chain seq x y z
N MET A 1 20.44 -22.20 -12.03
CA MET A 1 20.21 -21.46 -10.78
C MET A 1 19.93 -20.04 -11.21
N ASP A 2 18.77 -19.51 -10.85
CA ASP A 2 18.50 -18.09 -11.09
C ASP A 2 19.37 -17.29 -10.12
N ASP A 3 20.27 -16.45 -10.66
CA ASP A 3 21.11 -15.59 -9.86
C ASP A 3 20.23 -14.51 -9.22
N LEU A 4 20.08 -14.60 -7.89
CA LEU A 4 19.42 -13.57 -7.10
C LEU A 4 20.27 -12.30 -7.15
N SER A 5 19.78 -11.28 -7.85
CA SER A 5 20.44 -9.99 -7.96
C SER A 5 19.68 -8.94 -7.14
N TRP A 6 20.44 -8.11 -6.42
CA TRP A 6 19.91 -6.97 -5.68
C TRP A 6 19.75 -5.79 -6.64
N LEU A 7 18.53 -5.29 -6.78
CA LEU A 7 18.23 -4.09 -7.56
C LEU A 7 17.95 -2.92 -6.61
N LYS A 8 18.70 -1.83 -6.76
CA LYS A 8 18.36 -0.56 -6.12
C LYS A 8 17.30 0.15 -6.96
N LEU A 9 16.20 0.54 -6.33
CA LEU A 9 15.12 1.31 -6.94
C LEU A 9 15.07 2.70 -6.31
N ASP A 10 15.40 3.74 -7.08
CA ASP A 10 15.33 5.12 -6.59
C ASP A 10 13.89 5.69 -6.63
N LYS A 11 13.02 5.15 -7.49
CA LYS A 11 11.61 5.57 -7.66
C LYS A 11 10.73 4.38 -8.07
N PHE A 12 9.47 4.38 -7.65
CA PHE A 12 8.44 3.41 -8.07
C PHE A 12 7.51 3.94 -9.17
N GLY A 13 7.59 5.23 -9.52
CA GLY A 13 6.68 5.83 -10.50
C GLY A 13 5.23 5.75 -10.04
N ASN A 14 4.32 5.21 -10.88
CA ASN A 14 2.90 5.02 -10.53
C ASN A 14 2.63 3.83 -9.57
N ARG A 15 3.67 3.17 -9.05
CA ARG A 15 3.52 2.05 -8.12
C ARG A 15 3.77 2.48 -6.68
N THR A 16 3.31 1.67 -5.74
CA THR A 16 3.55 1.85 -4.31
C THR A 16 3.78 0.50 -3.65
N LEU A 17 4.50 0.48 -2.54
CA LEU A 17 4.80 -0.73 -1.77
C LEU A 17 4.08 -0.67 -0.42
N PHE A 18 3.29 -1.68 -0.09
CA PHE A 18 2.82 -1.91 1.27
C PHE A 18 3.77 -2.88 1.96
N ALA A 19 4.36 -2.48 3.08
CA ALA A 19 5.29 -3.26 3.86
C ALA A 19 4.68 -3.59 5.23
N GLY A 20 4.37 -4.86 5.44
CA GLY A 20 4.03 -5.43 6.74
C GLY A 20 5.13 -6.38 7.22
N THR A 21 5.01 -6.83 8.48
CA THR A 21 6.02 -7.70 9.12
C THR A 21 6.26 -9.01 8.37
N ASN A 22 5.22 -9.61 7.79
CA ASN A 22 5.29 -10.91 7.12
C ASN A 22 4.88 -10.89 5.64
N TYR A 23 4.33 -9.75 5.18
CA TYR A 23 3.77 -9.63 3.85
C TYR A 23 4.10 -8.27 3.27
N CYS A 24 4.48 -8.26 1.99
CA CYS A 24 4.62 -7.03 1.23
C CYS A 24 3.85 -7.15 -0.08
N MET A 25 3.30 -6.03 -0.55
CA MET A 25 2.54 -5.97 -1.79
C MET A 25 2.97 -4.77 -2.61
N PHE A 26 3.39 -5.02 -3.85
CA PHE A 26 3.74 -3.98 -4.80
C PHE A 26 2.61 -3.80 -5.80
N VAL A 27 1.97 -2.63 -5.78
CA VAL A 27 0.69 -2.41 -6.44
C VAL A 27 0.70 -1.13 -7.26
N ASN A 28 -0.22 -1.03 -8.21
CA ASN A 28 -0.41 0.16 -9.01
C ASN A 28 -1.27 1.16 -8.23
N ALA A 29 -0.72 2.34 -7.96
CA ALA A 29 -1.35 3.33 -7.09
C ALA A 29 -2.64 3.89 -7.69
N SER A 30 -2.67 4.10 -9.00
CA SER A 30 -3.86 4.63 -9.70
C SER A 30 -5.04 3.65 -9.68
N GLN A 31 -4.80 2.35 -9.53
CA GLN A 31 -5.88 1.35 -9.41
C GLN A 31 -6.51 1.34 -8.01
N LEU A 32 -5.75 1.70 -6.98
CA LEU A 32 -6.20 1.68 -5.59
C LEU A 32 -6.54 3.08 -5.05
N GLY A 33 -6.33 4.14 -5.82
CA GLY A 33 -6.55 5.51 -5.38
C GLY A 33 -5.59 5.97 -4.28
N CYS A 34 -4.44 5.32 -4.13
CA CYS A 34 -3.42 5.68 -3.15
C CYS A 34 -2.30 6.54 -3.77
N ARG A 35 -1.42 7.08 -2.92
CA ARG A 35 -0.28 7.87 -3.40
C ARG A 35 0.77 6.95 -4.03
N SER A 36 1.22 7.36 -5.22
CA SER A 36 2.27 6.67 -5.96
C SER A 36 3.66 7.03 -5.41
N ASN A 37 4.68 6.26 -5.79
CA ASN A 37 6.07 6.49 -5.38
C ASN A 37 6.29 6.52 -3.86
N CYS A 38 5.53 5.69 -3.13
CA CYS A 38 5.56 5.63 -1.67
C CYS A 38 5.82 4.21 -1.15
N VAL A 39 6.21 4.12 0.12
CA VAL A 39 6.22 2.89 0.93
C VAL A 39 5.27 3.09 2.10
N TYR A 40 4.17 2.35 2.15
CA TYR A 40 3.21 2.34 3.24
C TYR A 40 3.59 1.30 4.29
N PHE A 41 3.53 1.65 5.57
CA PHE A 41 3.84 0.74 6.68
C PHE A 41 3.08 1.13 7.95
N ILE A 42 2.99 0.19 8.88
CA ILE A 42 2.43 0.45 10.22
C ILE A 42 3.58 0.81 11.16
N GLU A 43 3.52 2.00 11.73
CA GLU A 43 4.45 2.43 12.78
C GLU A 43 4.14 1.69 14.08
N ARG A 44 5.10 0.90 14.59
CA ARG A 44 4.88 0.04 15.76
C ARG A 44 4.55 0.80 17.04
N ALA A 45 5.11 1.99 17.22
CA ALA A 45 4.92 2.79 18.43
C ALA A 45 3.49 3.33 18.56
N THR A 46 2.88 3.73 17.45
CA THR A 46 1.54 4.34 17.41
C THR A 46 0.47 3.39 16.87
N ASN A 47 0.87 2.26 16.28
CA ASN A 47 0.01 1.32 15.56
C ASN A 47 -0.81 2.00 14.45
N THR A 48 -0.26 3.03 13.81
CA THR A 48 -0.92 3.81 12.75
C THR A 48 -0.22 3.64 11.41
N TRP A 49 -0.98 3.76 10.32
CA TRP A 49 -0.40 3.80 8.99
C TRP A 49 0.38 5.10 8.75
N ARG A 50 1.60 4.92 8.25
CA ARG A 50 2.47 5.97 7.73
C ARG A 50 2.82 5.64 6.29
N PHE A 51 3.30 6.64 5.56
CA PHE A 51 3.97 6.40 4.29
C PHE A 51 5.28 7.18 4.23
N TYR A 52 6.27 6.55 3.61
CA TYR A 52 7.52 7.19 3.19
C TYR A 52 7.40 7.59 1.71
N GLU A 53 7.60 8.86 1.41
CA GLU A 53 7.58 9.37 0.04
C GLU A 53 9.00 9.41 -0.53
N MET A 54 9.30 8.53 -1.49
CA MET A 54 10.67 8.36 -1.99
C MET A 54 11.21 9.59 -2.74
N GLY A 55 10.34 10.49 -3.19
CA GLY A 55 10.74 11.71 -3.89
C GLY A 55 11.21 12.83 -2.96
N SER A 56 10.65 12.91 -1.75
CA SER A 56 10.92 13.97 -0.78
C SER A 56 11.76 13.50 0.41
N ASP A 57 11.99 12.18 0.54
CA ASP A 57 12.67 11.56 1.68
C ASP A 57 11.97 11.87 3.02
N THR A 58 10.65 11.92 2.99
CA THR A 58 9.82 12.25 4.17
C THR A 58 8.93 11.10 4.57
N ILE A 59 8.72 10.97 5.90
CA ILE A 59 7.71 10.09 6.47
C ILE A 59 6.56 10.96 6.95
N SER A 60 5.35 10.64 6.50
CA SER A 60 4.13 11.38 6.83
C SER A 60 3.04 10.43 7.37
N PRO A 61 2.15 10.93 8.24
CA PRO A 61 0.95 10.18 8.60
C PRO A 61 0.04 10.00 7.37
N CYS A 62 -0.64 8.86 7.28
CA CYS A 62 -1.65 8.64 6.24
C CYS A 62 -2.95 9.44 6.48
N PHE A 63 -3.21 9.81 7.73
CA PHE A 63 -4.43 10.47 8.18
C PHE A 63 -4.08 11.75 8.93
N ASP A 64 -4.95 12.75 8.92
CA ASP A 64 -4.75 14.01 9.63
C ASP A 64 -5.12 13.91 11.13
N ASP A 65 -4.64 14.88 11.91
CA ASP A 65 -4.88 14.98 13.36
C ASP A 65 -6.36 15.27 13.71
N TYR A 66 -7.19 15.55 12.70
CA TYR A 66 -8.63 15.83 12.85
C TYR A 66 -9.50 14.57 13.01
N GLY A 67 -8.88 13.41 13.18
CA GLY A 67 -9.59 12.24 13.68
C GLY A 67 -10.41 11.53 12.61
N SER A 68 -9.82 11.28 11.45
CA SER A 68 -10.17 10.04 10.73
C SER A 68 -9.63 8.84 11.53
N GLN A 69 -10.20 8.61 12.71
CA GLN A 69 -10.04 7.36 13.49
C GLN A 69 -10.79 6.20 12.82
N THR A 70 -10.81 6.16 11.49
CA THR A 70 -11.25 4.96 10.81
C THR A 70 -10.14 3.94 10.99
N ILE A 71 -10.32 3.12 12.02
CA ILE A 71 -9.94 1.70 12.09
C ILE A 71 -9.62 1.23 10.67
N SER A 72 -8.42 0.67 10.46
CA SER A 72 -7.97 0.10 9.18
C SER A 72 -9.19 -0.40 8.38
N PRO A 73 -9.42 0.09 7.16
CA PRO A 73 -10.59 -0.29 6.40
C PRO A 73 -10.69 -1.82 6.40
N VAL A 74 -11.79 -2.34 6.95
CA VAL A 74 -12.04 -3.78 6.96
C VAL A 74 -12.22 -4.16 5.50
N TRP A 75 -11.33 -5.00 4.99
CA TRP A 75 -11.48 -5.52 3.64
C TRP A 75 -12.73 -6.41 3.62
N GLU A 76 -13.76 -5.94 2.91
CA GLU A 76 -14.93 -6.76 2.59
C GLU A 76 -14.63 -7.49 1.27
N GLU A 77 -14.73 -8.82 1.27
CA GLU A 77 -14.57 -9.59 0.04
C GLU A 77 -15.64 -9.17 -0.98
N PRO A 78 -15.26 -8.83 -2.22
CA PRO A 78 -16.24 -8.45 -3.23
C PRO A 78 -17.20 -9.62 -3.51
N ILE A 79 -18.50 -9.32 -3.48
CA ILE A 79 -19.54 -10.29 -3.83
C ILE A 79 -19.43 -10.58 -5.33
N VAL A 80 -18.89 -11.74 -5.68
CA VAL A 80 -18.85 -12.19 -7.07
C VAL A 80 -20.23 -12.71 -7.44
N GLU A 81 -21.06 -11.86 -8.05
CA GLU A 81 -22.24 -12.33 -8.77
C GLU A 81 -21.76 -13.11 -10.00
N ASN A 82 -21.91 -14.43 -9.97
CA ASN A 82 -21.70 -15.30 -11.13
C ASN A 82 -22.71 -14.96 -12.24
N LYS A 83 -22.40 -13.99 -13.09
CA LYS A 83 -23.16 -13.69 -14.32
C LYS A 83 -22.82 -14.65 -15.48
N PHE A 84 -22.66 -15.93 -15.17
CA PHE A 84 -22.54 -16.99 -16.18
C PHE A 84 -23.48 -18.15 -15.89
N LEU A 85 -24.76 -17.90 -16.13
CA LEU A 85 -25.81 -18.84 -16.53
C LEU A 85 -26.90 -17.92 -17.11
N VAL A 86 -27.30 -18.00 -18.38
CA VAL A 86 -27.89 -19.15 -19.05
C VAL A 86 -27.62 -19.06 -20.57
N ARG A 87 -27.38 -20.22 -21.19
CA ARG A 87 -27.34 -20.45 -22.64
C ARG A 87 -28.69 -20.19 -23.30
#